data_AF-A0A524PL52-F1
#
_entry.id   AF-A0A524PL52-F1
#
_cell.length_a   1.000
_cell.length_b   1.000
_cell.length_c   1.000
_cell.angle_alpha   90.00
_cell.angle_beta   90.00
_cell.angle_gamma   90.00
#
_symmetry.space_group_name_H-M   'P 1'
#
loop_
_entity.id
_entity.type
_entity.pdbx_description
1 polymer ?
#
loop_
_entity_poly.entity_id
_entity_poly.type
_entity_poly.pdbx_seq_one_letter_code
_entity_poly.pdbx_strand_id
1 'polypeptide(L)' 'MEHTFYLLDVFAEGHYAGNQLAVFRNASSLREEDMRRLAREVHFSETAFVLSDDVREGGFDVRVFTPTEEIPFSGHAVLG' A
#
# COMPACT_ATOMS: atom_id res chain seq x y z
N MET A 1 -14.41 -2.45 -11.52
CA MET A 1 -14.34 -3.10 -10.20
C MET A 1 -14.01 -2.03 -9.19
N GLU A 2 -14.58 -2.13 -7.99
CA GLU A 2 -14.35 -1.19 -6.90
C GLU A 2 -13.26 -1.75 -6.00
N HIS A 3 -12.32 -0.90 -5.56
CA HIS A 3 -11.30 -1.26 -4.59
C HIS A 3 -11.42 -0.36 -3.37
N THR A 4 -11.48 -0.96 -2.19
CA THR A 4 -11.37 -0.22 -0.94
C THR A 4 -9.90 0.09 -0.69
N PHE A 5 -9.62 1.36 -0.40
CA PHE A 5 -8.31 1.77 0.10
C PHE A 5 -8.45 2.56 1.39
N TYR A 6 -7.38 2.54 2.17
CA TYR A 6 -7.27 3.22 3.45
C TYR A 6 -6.16 4.25 3.36
N LEU A 7 -6.37 5.40 3.99
CA LEU A 7 -5.33 6.39 4.23
C LEU A 7 -4.92 6.28 5.69
N LEU A 8 -3.65 6.00 5.93
CA LEU A 8 -3.09 5.83 7.26
C LEU A 8 -1.97 6.84 7.50
N ASP A 9 -1.85 7.23 8.76
CA ASP A 9 -0.76 8.00 9.32
C ASP A 9 0.11 7.04 10.15
N VAL A 10 1.23 6.58 9.58
CA VAL A 10 2.15 5.63 10.22
C VAL A 10 3.16 6.38 11.08
N PHE A 11 3.54 5.81 12.23
CA PHE A 11 4.38 6.46 13.25
C PHE A 11 3.77 7.76 13.79
N ALA A 12 2.46 7.79 13.95
CA ALA A 12 1.71 8.92 14.44
C ALA A 12 0.92 8.56 15.72
N GLU A 13 0.89 9.49 16.67
CA GLU A 13 0.02 9.40 17.87
C GLU A 13 -1.30 10.18 17.70
N GLY A 14 -1.50 10.82 16.54
CA GLY A 14 -2.68 11.63 16.23
C GLY A 14 -2.90 11.76 14.72
N HIS A 15 -4.05 12.31 14.35
CA HIS A 15 -4.43 12.47 12.94
C HIS A 15 -3.54 13.49 12.22
N TYR A 16 -3.28 13.23 10.94
CA TYR A 16 -2.53 14.08 10.02
C TYR A 16 -1.08 14.34 10.45
N ALA A 17 -0.46 13.33 11.07
CA ALA A 17 0.91 13.36 11.53
C ALA A 17 1.67 12.10 11.06
N GLY A 18 2.98 12.02 11.32
CA GLY A 18 3.78 10.87 10.91
C GLY A 18 3.98 10.79 9.39
N ASN A 19 4.03 9.57 8.86
CA ASN A 19 4.22 9.29 7.44
C ASN A 19 2.94 8.71 6.83
N GLN A 20 2.50 9.31 5.72
CA GLN A 20 1.25 8.94 5.07
C GLN A 20 1.44 7.65 4.24
N LEU A 21 0.46 6.75 4.33
CA LEU A 21 0.44 5.51 3.59
C LEU A 21 -0.95 5.28 3.00
N ALA A 22 -1.02 4.98 1.72
CA ALA A 22 -2.23 4.43 1.11
C ALA A 22 -2.12 2.91 1.03
N VAL A 23 -3.16 2.22 1.51
CA VAL A 23 -3.24 0.75 1.49
C VAL A 23 -4.48 0.31 0.71
N PHE A 24 -4.27 -0.35 -0.42
CA PHE A 24 -5.33 -0.96 -1.22
C PHE A 24 -5.53 -2.42 -0.79
N ARG A 25 -6.76 -2.82 -0.50
CA ARG A 25 -7.11 -4.21 -0.13
C ARG A 25 -7.66 -4.98 -1.32
N ASN A 26 -7.49 -6.31 -1.30
CA ASN A 26 -7.97 -7.23 -2.33
C ASN A 26 -7.51 -6.81 -3.74
N ALA A 27 -6.24 -6.48 -3.86
CA ALA A 27 -5.62 -5.89 -5.04
C ALA A 27 -5.14 -6.91 -6.09
N SER A 28 -5.39 -8.22 -5.90
CA SER A 28 -4.94 -9.28 -6.82
C SER A 28 -5.45 -9.13 -8.25
N SER A 29 -6.58 -8.43 -8.47
CA SER A 29 -7.10 -8.16 -9.82
C SER A 29 -6.45 -6.95 -10.51
N LEU A 30 -5.67 -6.14 -9.79
CA LEU A 30 -4.96 -5.01 -10.37
C LEU A 30 -3.72 -5.50 -11.11
N ARG A 31 -3.52 -4.99 -12.33
CA ARG A 31 -2.26 -5.20 -13.04
C ARG A 31 -1.21 -4.28 -12.42
N GLU A 32 0.06 -4.66 -12.54
CA GLU A 32 1.18 -3.85 -12.04
C GLU A 32 1.15 -2.41 -12.58
N GLU A 33 0.84 -2.23 -13.87
CA GLU A 33 0.74 -0.91 -14.47
C GLU A 33 -0.32 -0.04 -13.77
N ASP A 34 -1.45 -0.64 -13.39
CA ASP A 34 -2.53 0.05 -12.70
C ASP A 34 -2.12 0.37 -11.25
N MET A 35 -1.41 -0.54 -10.57
CA MET A 35 -0.81 -0.27 -9.25
C MET A 35 0.18 0.90 -9.28
N ARG A 36 1.05 0.97 -10.30
CA ARG A 36 2.00 2.09 -10.49
C ARG A 36 1.29 3.41 -10.79
N ARG A 37 0.22 3.38 -11.58
CA ARG A 37 -0.61 4.56 -11.86
C ARG A 37 -1.29 5.06 -10.58
N LEU A 38 -1.84 4.15 -9.78
CA LEU A 38 -2.46 4.48 -8.49
C LEU A 38 -1.43 5.04 -7.49
N ALA A 39 -0.26 4.43 -7.35
CA ALA A 39 0.80 4.94 -6.47
C ALA A 39 1.26 6.36 -6.89
N ARG A 40 1.34 6.62 -8.20
CA ARG A 40 1.63 7.96 -8.73
C ARG A 40 0.52 8.96 -8.46
N GLU A 41 -0.74 8.53 -8.59
CA GLU A 41 -1.93 9.35 -8.35
C GLU A 41 -2.06 9.74 -6.87
N VAL A 42 -1.84 8.79 -5.96
CA VAL A 42 -1.84 9.03 -4.50
C VAL A 42 -0.75 10.01 -4.09
N HIS A 43 0.43 9.92 -4.74
CA HIS A 43 1.55 10.84 -4.55
C HIS A 43 2.12 10.89 -3.12
N PHE A 44 2.00 9.79 -2.37
CA PHE A 44 2.76 9.57 -1.14
C PHE A 44 4.11 8.92 -1.45
N SER A 45 4.98 8.87 -0.43
CA SER A 45 6.28 8.20 -0.55
C SER A 45 6.11 6.74 -0.98
N GLU A 46 5.09 6.06 -0.44
CA GLU A 46 4.78 4.67 -0.75
C GLU A 46 3.26 4.41 -0.76
N THR A 47 2.88 3.37 -1.49
CA THR A 47 1.53 2.79 -1.53
C THR A 47 1.64 1.27 -1.45
N ALA A 48 0.89 0.66 -0.53
CA ALA A 48 0.84 -0.78 -0.35
C ALA A 48 -0.41 -1.38 -1.00
N PHE A 49 -0.24 -2.55 -1.60
CA PHE A 49 -1.30 -3.34 -2.23
C PHE A 49 -1.32 -4.72 -1.62
N VAL A 50 -2.32 -4.98 -0.77
CA VAL A 50 -2.58 -6.30 -0.19
C VAL A 50 -3.34 -7.11 -1.23
N LEU A 51 -2.72 -8.15 -1.78
CA LEU A 51 -3.25 -8.90 -2.92
C LEU A 51 -4.45 -9.76 -2.53
N SER A 52 -4.40 -10.37 -1.34
CA SER A 52 -5.47 -11.19 -0.76
C SER A 52 -5.49 -11.03 0.76
N ASP A 53 -6.66 -11.24 1.35
CA ASP A 53 -6.85 -11.38 2.80
C ASP A 53 -6.48 -12.80 3.31
N ASP A 54 -5.98 -13.67 2.44
CA ASP A 54 -5.46 -14.99 2.82
C ASP A 54 -4.09 -14.88 3.51
N VAL A 55 -3.97 -15.44 4.71
CA VAL A 55 -2.70 -15.49 5.44
C VAL A 55 -1.85 -16.66 4.92
N ARG A 56 -0.62 -16.37 4.53
CA ARG A 56 0.40 -17.34 4.10
C ARG A 56 1.69 -17.11 4.88
N GLU A 57 2.26 -18.19 5.43
CA GLU A 57 3.51 -18.15 6.20
C GLU A 57 3.51 -17.10 7.34
N GLY A 58 2.34 -16.79 7.88
CA GLY A 58 2.16 -15.80 8.96
C GLY A 58 2.04 -14.35 8.50
N GLY A 59 1.94 -14.09 7.19
CA GLY A 59 1.75 -12.75 6.62
C GLY A 59 0.75 -12.72 5.46
N PHE A 60 0.62 -11.55 4.83
CA PHE A 60 -0.18 -11.35 3.62
C PHE A 60 0.74 -11.12 2.42
N ASP A 61 0.27 -11.47 1.22
CA ASP A 61 0.96 -11.12 -0.02
C ASP A 61 0.78 -9.61 -0.28
N VAL A 62 1.84 -8.83 -0.10
CA VAL A 62 1.84 -7.36 -0.25
C VAL A 62 2.85 -6.92 -1.28
N ARG A 63 2.43 -6.02 -2.18
CA ARG A 63 3.32 -5.28 -3.09
C ARG A 63 3.40 -3.83 -2.65
N VAL A 64 4.57 -3.22 -2.77
CA VAL A 64 4.79 -1.82 -2.37
C VAL A 64 5.37 -1.04 -3.53
N PHE A 65 4.77 0.10 -3.81
CA PHE A 65 5.20 0.99 -4.88
C PHE A 65 5.50 2.37 -4.33
N THR A 66 6.59 2.96 -4.80
CA THR A 66 6.76 4.41 -4.80
C THR A 66 6.05 5.00 -6.03
N PRO A 67 5.94 6.34 -6.17
CA PRO A 67 5.41 6.94 -7.39
C PRO A 67 6.19 6.58 -8.67
N THR A 68 7.42 6.09 -8.53
CA THR A 68 8.31 5.80 -9.66
C THR A 68 8.46 4.32 -9.94
N GLU A 69 8.49 3.44 -8.95
CA GLU A 69 8.81 2.02 -9.14
C GLU A 69 8.24 1.12 -8.03
N GLU A 70 8.29 -0.20 -8.27
CA GLU A 70 8.06 -1.19 -7.22
C GLU A 70 9.32 -1.35 -6.39
N ILE A 71 9.15 -1.47 -5.07
CA ILE A 71 10.25 -1.76 -4.15
C ILE A 71 9.97 -3.08 -3.43
N PRO A 72 11.02 -3.88 -3.16
CA PRO A 72 10.84 -5.20 -2.55
C PRO A 72 10.42 -5.12 -1.07
N PHE A 73 10.62 -3.97 -0.41
CA PHE A 73 10.32 -3.80 1.00
C PHE A 73 10.25 -2.32 1.40
N SER A 74 9.33 -1.98 2.30
CA SER A 74 9.30 -0.71 3.04
C SER A 74 8.86 -0.95 4.48
N GLY A 75 9.70 -0.56 5.45
CA GLY A 75 9.45 -0.83 6.87
C GLY A 75 8.20 -0.14 7.42
N HIS A 76 7.91 1.09 6.99
CA HIS A 76 6.69 1.77 7.43
C HIS A 76 5.44 1.25 6.70
N ALA A 77 5.57 0.80 5.45
CA ALA A 77 4.44 0.21 4.72
C ALA A 77 4.01 -1.15 5.29
N VAL A 78 4.93 -1.87 5.94
CA VAL A 78 4.63 -3.13 6.63
C VAL A 78 4.02 -2.90 8.02
N LEU A 79 4.27 -1.74 8.64
CA LEU A 79 3.72 -1.41 9.97
C LEU A 79 2.30 -0.83 9.90
N GLY A 80 1.97 -0.11 8.83
CA GLY A 80 0.63 0.43 8.57
C GLY A 80 -0.31 -0.62 8.02
#